data_AF-A0A519VWQ7-F1
#
_entry.id   AF-A0A519VWQ7-F1
#
_cell.length_a   1.000
_cell.length_b   1.000
_cell.length_c   1.000
_cell.angle_alpha   90.00
_cell.angle_beta   90.00
_cell.angle_gamma   90.00
#
_symmetry.space_group_name_H-M   'P 1'
#
loop_
_entity.id
_entity.type
_entity.pdbx_description
1 polymer ?
#
loop_
_entity_poly.entity_id
_entity_poly.type
_entity_poly.pdbx_seq_one_letter_code
_entity_poly.pdbx_strand_id
1 'polypeptide(L)'
;MISHKLQFRIFFVALLQLFSPFNLFSQQYKAGPADKDYAGYLFVYFKGNAVSDEALCYAISTDGYNYKALNNNQPVLASDKISSTGGIRDPHILRGVDGKTFYMVLTDMTSSKGWDSNRAMVMLKSTDLVNWKHSIVNIQQLYKG
;
A
#
# COMPACT_ATOMS: atom_id res chain seq x y z
N MET A 1 17.51 48.25 31.62
CA MET A 1 18.73 47.73 32.29
C MET A 1 18.38 46.36 32.87
N ILE A 2 18.81 45.26 32.22
CA ILE A 2 18.40 43.90 32.61
C ILE A 2 19.22 43.47 33.84
N SER A 3 18.54 43.03 34.89
CA SER A 3 19.16 42.60 36.16
C SER A 3 20.14 41.44 35.95
N HIS A 4 21.31 41.49 36.62
CA HIS A 4 22.31 40.41 36.57
C HIS A 4 21.74 39.03 36.97
N LYS A 5 20.74 38.97 37.85
CA LYS A 5 20.05 37.71 38.19
C LYS A 5 19.24 37.15 37.02
N LEU A 6 18.69 38.03 36.18
CA LEU A 6 17.93 37.64 34.99
C LEU A 6 18.86 37.21 33.85
N GLN A 7 20.02 37.87 33.69
CA GLN A 7 21.04 37.44 32.74
C GLN A 7 21.64 36.08 33.10
N PHE A 8 21.92 35.82 34.38
CA PHE A 8 22.43 34.52 34.83
C PHE A 8 21.42 33.39 34.61
N ARG A 9 20.12 33.63 34.85
CA ARG A 9 19.05 32.65 34.58
C ARG A 9 18.89 32.36 33.09
N ILE A 10 18.98 33.37 32.24
CA ILE A 10 18.93 33.20 30.78
C ILE A 10 20.15 32.41 30.29
N PHE A 11 21.33 32.68 30.82
CA PHE A 11 22.55 31.93 30.51
C PHE A 11 22.45 30.46 30.95
N PHE A 12 21.88 30.19 32.12
CA PHE A 12 21.73 28.84 32.64
C PHE A 12 20.69 28.01 31.85
N VAL A 13 19.58 28.63 31.43
CA VAL A 13 18.58 27.97 30.57
C VAL A 13 19.12 27.73 29.16
N ALA A 14 19.90 28.66 28.61
CA ALA A 14 20.57 28.48 27.32
C ALA A 14 21.63 27.37 27.37
N LEU A 15 22.35 27.23 28.49
CA LEU A 15 23.32 26.16 28.70
C LEU A 15 22.64 24.78 28.82
N LEU A 16 21.47 24.70 29.46
CA LEU A 16 20.68 23.47 29.56
C LEU A 16 20.14 22.97 28.21
N GLN A 17 19.89 23.87 27.25
CA GLN A 17 19.48 23.50 25.89
C GLN A 17 20.63 22.95 25.04
N LEU A 18 21.88 23.30 25.36
CA LEU A 18 23.08 22.76 24.69
C LEU A 18 23.43 21.34 25.13
N PHE A 19 22.86 20.85 26.23
CA PHE A 19 23.14 19.53 26.81
C PHE A 19 21.96 18.56 26.83
N SER A 20 20.85 18.87 26.13
CA SER A 20 19.84 17.84 25.87
C SER A 20 20.24 17.06 24.62
N PRO A 21 20.59 15.76 24.73
CA PRO A 21 20.66 14.90 23.57
C PRO A 21 19.23 14.67 23.12
N PHE A 22 18.68 15.59 22.32
CA PHE A 22 17.57 15.30 21.42
C PHE A 22 18.08 14.36 20.35
N ASN A 23 18.40 13.14 20.77
CA ASN A 23 18.49 11.99 19.91
C ASN A 23 17.05 11.67 19.49
N LEU A 24 16.53 12.44 18.54
CA LEU A 24 15.44 12.02 17.68
C LEU A 24 15.95 10.85 16.83
N PHE A 25 16.20 9.70 17.45
CA PHE A 25 16.35 8.46 16.71
C PHE A 25 14.96 8.10 16.22
N SER A 26 14.66 8.50 14.99
CA SER A 26 13.72 7.75 14.17
C SER A 26 14.11 6.28 14.29
N GLN A 27 13.14 5.41 14.58
CA GLN A 27 13.39 3.99 14.73
C GLN A 27 14.01 3.47 13.43
N GLN A 28 15.31 3.17 13.48
CA GLN A 28 16.03 2.70 12.30
C GLN A 28 15.39 1.40 11.82
N TYR A 29 15.14 1.29 10.52
CA TYR A 29 14.60 0.09 9.90
C TYR A 29 15.44 -1.12 10.33
N LYS A 30 14.89 -1.96 11.21
CA LYS A 30 15.67 -2.99 11.92
C LYS A 30 16.03 -4.18 11.03
N ALA A 31 15.19 -4.50 10.04
CA ALA A 31 15.36 -5.69 9.22
C ALA A 31 14.50 -5.65 7.95
N GLY A 32 15.07 -6.19 6.86
CA GLY A 32 14.46 -6.38 5.55
C GLY A 32 15.39 -5.94 4.42
N PRO A 33 14.98 -6.06 3.15
CA PRO A 33 15.83 -5.70 2.01
C PRO A 33 16.09 -4.19 2.01
N ALA A 34 17.33 -3.78 1.74
CA ALA A 34 17.62 -2.39 1.40
C ALA A 34 17.10 -2.09 -0.01
N ASP A 35 16.86 -0.83 -0.34
CA ASP A 35 16.34 -0.45 -1.68
C ASP A 35 17.20 -1.01 -2.82
N LYS A 36 18.53 -1.07 -2.61
CA LYS A 36 19.51 -1.66 -3.55
C LYS A 36 19.30 -3.17 -3.80
N ASP A 37 18.58 -3.87 -2.92
CA ASP A 37 18.34 -5.31 -3.01
C ASP A 37 17.09 -5.63 -3.84
N TYR A 38 16.29 -4.62 -4.21
CA TYR A 38 15.13 -4.78 -5.08
C TYR A 38 15.52 -4.70 -6.56
N ALA A 39 14.93 -5.58 -7.38
CA ALA A 39 15.18 -5.64 -8.82
C ALA A 39 14.40 -4.60 -9.63
N GLY A 40 13.38 -3.96 -9.04
CA GLY A 40 12.53 -2.98 -9.70
C GLY A 40 11.19 -2.76 -9.00
N TYR A 41 10.29 -2.09 -9.71
CA TYR A 41 8.95 -1.72 -9.28
C TYR A 41 7.90 -2.63 -9.93
N LEU A 42 6.91 -3.06 -9.14
CA LEU A 42 5.71 -3.72 -9.62
C LEU A 42 4.56 -2.72 -9.61
N PHE A 43 3.89 -2.57 -10.74
CA PHE A 43 2.63 -1.84 -10.84
C PHE A 43 1.48 -2.83 -11.01
N VAL A 44 0.51 -2.72 -10.11
CA VAL A 44 -0.75 -3.47 -10.14
C VAL A 44 -1.83 -2.52 -10.63
N TYR A 45 -2.63 -2.94 -11.60
CA TYR A 45 -3.63 -2.06 -12.23
C TYR A 45 -4.82 -2.84 -12.79
N PHE A 46 -5.87 -2.12 -13.16
CA PHE A 46 -6.95 -2.57 -14.03
C PHE A 46 -6.99 -1.64 -15.26
N LYS A 47 -7.60 -2.06 -16.36
CA LYS A 47 -7.45 -1.37 -17.66
C LYS A 47 -8.52 -0.33 -17.94
N GLY A 48 -9.75 -0.51 -17.44
CA GLY A 48 -10.86 0.36 -17.81
C GLY A 48 -12.21 -0.14 -17.29
N ASN A 49 -13.29 0.34 -17.90
CA ASN A 49 -14.67 0.09 -17.45
C ASN A 49 -15.37 -1.06 -18.19
N ALA A 50 -14.74 -1.64 -19.21
CA ALA A 50 -15.27 -2.89 -19.76
C ALA A 50 -15.12 -3.98 -18.69
N VAL A 51 -16.11 -4.87 -18.55
CA VAL A 51 -16.07 -5.94 -17.52
C VAL A 51 -14.82 -6.80 -17.65
N SER A 52 -14.35 -7.04 -18.88
CA SER A 52 -13.10 -7.76 -19.16
C SER A 52 -11.81 -7.00 -18.77
N ASP A 53 -11.93 -5.70 -18.54
CA ASP A 53 -10.84 -4.79 -18.20
C ASP A 53 -10.83 -4.38 -16.71
N GLU A 54 -11.90 -4.68 -15.97
CA GLU A 54 -12.02 -4.60 -14.51
C GLU A 54 -11.38 -5.84 -13.85
N ALA A 55 -10.11 -6.06 -14.20
CA ALA A 55 -9.35 -7.24 -13.82
C ALA A 55 -7.90 -6.88 -13.52
N LEU A 56 -7.30 -7.66 -12.61
CA LEU A 56 -5.95 -7.40 -12.12
C LEU A 56 -4.92 -7.71 -13.20
N CYS A 57 -4.15 -6.73 -13.61
CA CYS A 57 -2.99 -6.85 -14.50
C CYS A 57 -1.72 -6.36 -13.78
N TYR A 58 -0.57 -6.80 -14.28
CA TYR A 58 0.75 -6.41 -13.77
C TYR A 58 1.62 -5.75 -14.83
N ALA A 59 2.45 -4.83 -14.39
CA ALA A 59 3.56 -4.29 -15.16
C ALA A 59 4.79 -4.12 -14.26
N ILE A 60 5.98 -4.14 -14.86
CA ILE A 60 7.25 -3.93 -14.13
C ILE A 60 8.03 -2.77 -14.72
N SER A 61 8.82 -2.13 -13.87
CA SER A 61 9.74 -1.05 -14.26
C SER A 61 11.03 -1.13 -13.47
N THR A 62 12.16 -0.78 -14.10
CA THR A 62 13.46 -0.63 -13.42
C THR A 62 13.74 0.80 -12.98
N ASP A 63 13.03 1.78 -13.54
CA ASP A 63 13.24 3.22 -13.28
C ASP A 63 12.04 3.90 -12.60
N GLY A 64 10.90 3.21 -12.50
CA GLY A 64 9.66 3.74 -11.92
C GLY A 64 8.85 4.63 -12.86
N TYR A 65 9.32 4.88 -14.09
CA TYR A 65 8.67 5.73 -15.09
C TYR A 65 8.17 4.93 -16.30
N ASN A 66 9.01 4.01 -16.80
CA ASN A 66 8.72 3.20 -17.97
C ASN A 66 8.28 1.81 -17.54
N TYR A 67 6.99 1.51 -17.74
CA TYR A 67 6.41 0.23 -17.35
C TYR A 67 6.20 -0.68 -18.55
N LYS A 68 6.62 -1.94 -18.39
CA LYS A 68 6.33 -3.02 -19.33
C LYS A 68 5.25 -3.92 -18.75
N ALA A 69 4.12 -4.02 -19.44
CA ALA A 69 3.06 -4.95 -19.08
C ALA A 69 3.59 -6.40 -19.07
N LEU A 70 3.20 -7.14 -18.04
CA LEU A 70 3.43 -8.58 -17.92
C LEU A 70 2.25 -9.35 -18.51
N ASN A 71 2.42 -10.67 -18.69
CA ASN A 71 1.37 -11.58 -19.15
C ASN A 71 0.64 -11.11 -20.42
N ASN A 72 1.37 -10.50 -21.38
CA ASN A 72 0.77 -9.92 -22.60
C ASN A 72 -0.38 -8.95 -22.31
N ASN A 73 -0.29 -8.19 -21.21
CA ASN A 73 -1.33 -7.28 -20.71
C ASN A 73 -2.68 -7.97 -20.40
N GLN A 74 -2.66 -9.30 -20.19
CA GLN A 74 -3.82 -10.08 -19.78
C GLN A 74 -3.92 -10.16 -18.26
N PRO A 75 -5.15 -10.32 -17.72
CA PRO A 75 -5.35 -10.46 -16.29
C PRO A 75 -4.55 -11.62 -15.68
N VAL A 76 -4.02 -11.42 -14.47
CA VAL A 76 -3.30 -12.45 -13.71
C VAL A 76 -4.22 -13.29 -12.82
N LEU A 77 -5.47 -12.84 -12.62
CA LEU A 77 -6.52 -13.54 -11.90
C LEU A 77 -7.85 -13.38 -12.64
N ALA A 78 -8.70 -14.39 -12.52
CA ALA A 78 -10.08 -14.30 -12.97
C ALA A 78 -10.92 -13.56 -11.92
N SER A 79 -11.32 -12.31 -12.23
CA SER A 79 -12.06 -11.44 -11.30
C SER A 79 -13.34 -12.09 -10.79
N ASP A 80 -14.06 -12.81 -11.66
CA ASP A 80 -15.32 -13.50 -11.35
C ASP A 80 -15.16 -14.61 -10.28
N LYS A 81 -13.94 -15.07 -10.00
CA LYS A 81 -13.66 -16.05 -8.95
C LYS A 81 -13.37 -15.43 -7.59
N ILE A 82 -13.07 -14.13 -7.53
CA ILE A 82 -12.60 -13.46 -6.31
C ILE A 82 -13.48 -12.26 -5.91
N SER A 83 -14.38 -11.82 -6.78
CA SER A 83 -15.26 -10.67 -6.59
C SER A 83 -16.73 -11.12 -6.60
N SER A 84 -17.55 -10.51 -5.75
CA SER A 84 -18.99 -10.75 -5.72
C SER A 84 -19.74 -10.03 -6.85
N THR A 85 -19.17 -8.93 -7.37
CA THR A 85 -19.74 -8.22 -8.52
C THR A 85 -19.28 -8.79 -9.86
N GLY A 86 -18.18 -9.55 -9.88
CA GLY A 86 -17.55 -10.13 -11.06
C GLY A 86 -16.37 -9.32 -11.61
N GLY A 87 -16.05 -8.17 -11.00
CA GLY A 87 -15.00 -7.25 -11.42
C GLY A 87 -14.25 -6.69 -10.22
N ILE A 88 -13.00 -6.27 -10.44
CA ILE A 88 -12.19 -5.63 -9.42
C ILE A 88 -11.64 -4.30 -9.92
N ARG A 89 -11.36 -3.39 -8.99
CA ARG A 89 -10.76 -2.08 -9.27
C ARG A 89 -9.76 -1.68 -8.20
N ASP A 90 -8.98 -0.66 -8.52
CA ASP A 90 -8.12 0.09 -7.59
C ASP A 90 -7.19 -0.80 -6.72
N PRO A 91 -6.36 -1.66 -7.34
CA PRO A 91 -5.48 -2.54 -6.59
C PRO A 91 -4.44 -1.76 -5.78
N HIS A 92 -4.29 -2.12 -4.50
CA HIS A 92 -3.22 -1.64 -3.63
C HIS A 92 -2.47 -2.82 -3.02
N ILE A 93 -1.15 -2.89 -3.23
CA ILE A 93 -0.30 -4.01 -2.80
C ILE A 93 0.74 -3.57 -1.77
N LEU A 94 0.98 -4.42 -0.77
CA LEU A 94 1.99 -4.23 0.26
C LEU A 94 2.77 -5.52 0.52
N ARG A 95 4.08 -5.39 0.72
CA ARG A 95 4.94 -6.50 1.15
C ARG A 95 4.98 -6.53 2.67
N GLY A 96 4.70 -7.69 3.24
CA GLY A 96 4.75 -7.93 4.69
C GLY A 96 6.16 -7.75 5.25
N VAL A 97 6.23 -7.51 6.55
CA VAL A 97 7.48 -7.33 7.31
C VAL A 97 8.40 -8.56 7.29
N ASP A 98 7.87 -9.73 6.95
CA ASP A 98 8.63 -10.97 6.76
C ASP A 98 9.44 -10.98 5.44
N GLY A 99 9.23 -9.99 4.57
CA GLY A 99 9.87 -9.87 3.26
C GLY A 99 9.40 -10.90 2.22
N LYS A 100 8.47 -11.79 2.57
CA LYS A 100 8.04 -12.94 1.76
C LYS A 100 6.56 -12.93 1.43
N THR A 101 5.74 -12.38 2.31
CA THR A 101 4.29 -12.32 2.13
C THR A 101 3.90 -11.02 1.43
N PHE A 102 2.93 -11.11 0.53
CA PHE A 102 2.31 -9.98 -0.14
C PHE A 102 0.82 -9.96 0.21
N TYR A 103 0.33 -8.76 0.51
CA TYR A 103 -1.08 -8.48 0.75
C TYR A 103 -1.55 -7.51 -0.33
N MET A 104 -2.74 -7.73 -0.86
CA MET A 104 -3.36 -6.80 -1.79
C MET A 104 -4.81 -6.56 -1.41
N VAL A 105 -5.28 -5.33 -1.55
CA VAL A 105 -6.67 -4.95 -1.40
C VAL A 105 -7.17 -4.41 -2.72
N LEU A 106 -8.36 -4.85 -3.12
CA LEU A 106 -9.07 -4.40 -4.31
C LEU A 106 -10.46 -3.92 -3.93
N THR A 107 -11.02 -2.99 -4.68
CA THR A 107 -12.45 -2.69 -4.65
C THR A 107 -13.20 -3.83 -5.35
N ASP A 108 -14.19 -4.45 -4.68
CA ASP A 108 -15.13 -5.40 -5.29
C ASP A 108 -16.23 -4.62 -6.00
N MET A 109 -16.10 -4.45 -7.32
CA MET A 109 -16.91 -3.52 -8.09
C MET A 109 -16.94 -3.85 -9.59
N THR A 110 -18.10 -3.65 -10.21
CA THR A 110 -18.26 -3.72 -11.66
C THR A 110 -19.02 -2.50 -12.16
N SER A 111 -18.40 -1.64 -12.96
CA SER A 111 -18.99 -0.36 -13.36
C SER A 111 -20.28 -0.51 -14.19
N SER A 112 -20.44 -1.60 -14.95
CA SER A 112 -21.68 -1.89 -15.68
C SER A 112 -22.88 -2.15 -14.76
N LYS A 113 -22.65 -2.45 -13.47
CA LYS A 113 -23.69 -2.56 -12.43
C LYS A 113 -23.98 -1.23 -11.72
N GLY A 114 -23.33 -0.14 -12.14
CA GLY A 114 -23.42 1.18 -11.51
C GLY A 114 -22.24 1.50 -10.59
N TRP A 115 -22.01 2.79 -10.35
CA TRP A 115 -20.91 3.27 -9.50
C TRP A 115 -21.11 2.99 -8.01
N ASP A 116 -22.33 2.65 -7.61
CA ASP A 116 -22.72 2.27 -6.26
C ASP A 116 -22.51 0.76 -5.97
N SER A 117 -21.98 -0.01 -6.92
CA SER A 117 -21.65 -1.43 -6.76
C SER A 117 -20.39 -1.70 -5.92
N ASN A 118 -19.76 -0.66 -5.36
CA ASN A 118 -18.49 -0.71 -4.61
C ASN A 118 -18.64 -0.99 -3.10
N ARG A 119 -19.47 -1.97 -2.72
CA ARG A 119 -19.84 -2.21 -1.30
C ARG A 119 -18.91 -3.14 -0.53
N ALA A 120 -17.96 -3.77 -1.22
CA ALA A 120 -17.05 -4.74 -0.61
C ALA A 120 -15.60 -4.51 -1.03
N MET A 121 -14.70 -5.13 -0.28
CA MET A 121 -13.27 -5.20 -0.58
C MET A 121 -12.89 -6.66 -0.84
N VAL A 122 -12.03 -6.90 -1.83
CA VAL A 122 -11.35 -8.18 -2.01
C VAL A 122 -9.98 -8.11 -1.33
N MET A 123 -9.75 -8.96 -0.35
CA MET A 123 -8.48 -9.08 0.35
C MET A 123 -7.72 -10.28 -0.21
N LEU A 124 -6.50 -10.06 -0.70
CA LEU A 124 -5.64 -11.10 -1.26
C LEU A 124 -4.37 -11.28 -0.41
N LYS A 125 -3.90 -12.53 -0.31
CA LYS A 125 -2.62 -12.90 0.30
C LYS A 125 -1.85 -13.90 -0.58
N SER A 126 -0.57 -13.64 -0.82
CA SER A 126 0.31 -14.50 -1.62
C SER A 126 1.75 -14.48 -1.09
N THR A 127 2.56 -15.45 -1.49
CA THR A 127 4.03 -15.45 -1.27
C THR A 127 4.83 -15.41 -2.57
N ASP A 128 4.15 -15.43 -3.72
CA ASP A 128 4.77 -15.52 -5.04
C ASP A 128 4.17 -14.54 -6.07
N LEU A 129 3.21 -13.71 -5.66
CA LEU A 129 2.47 -12.74 -6.49
C LEU A 129 1.59 -13.35 -7.59
N VAL A 130 1.53 -14.68 -7.70
CA VAL A 130 0.79 -15.40 -8.74
C VAL A 130 -0.39 -16.18 -8.14
N ASN A 131 -0.11 -16.94 -7.08
CA ASN A 131 -1.11 -17.73 -6.38
C ASN A 131 -1.65 -16.93 -5.19
N TRP A 132 -2.92 -16.56 -5.26
CA TRP A 132 -3.57 -15.71 -4.26
C TRP A 132 -4.67 -16.46 -3.51
N LYS A 133 -4.57 -16.45 -2.18
CA LYS A 133 -5.73 -16.70 -1.32
C LYS A 133 -6.54 -15.42 -1.26
N HIS A 134 -7.87 -15.53 -1.30
CA HIS A 134 -8.76 -14.38 -1.30
C HIS A 134 -9.84 -14.49 -0.23
N SER A 135 -10.39 -13.34 0.16
CA SER A 135 -11.62 -13.22 0.94
C SER A 135 -12.35 -11.93 0.55
N ILE A 136 -13.67 -11.95 0.59
CA ILE A 136 -14.50 -10.78 0.30
C ILE A 136 -15.04 -10.24 1.63
N VAL A 137 -14.86 -8.94 1.85
CA VAL A 137 -15.33 -8.25 3.05
C VAL A 137 -16.37 -7.22 2.62
N ASN A 138 -17.65 -7.55 2.79
CA ASN A 138 -18.77 -6.62 2.60
C ASN A 138 -19.17 -6.03 3.96
N ILE A 139 -18.77 -4.79 4.22
CA ILE A 139 -18.96 -4.14 5.53
C ILE A 139 -20.44 -3.99 5.87
N GLN A 140 -21.29 -3.65 4.89
CA GLN A 140 -22.73 -3.47 5.12
C GLN A 140 -23.44 -4.77 5.52
N GLN A 141 -22.95 -5.91 5.03
CA GLN A 141 -23.48 -7.22 5.38
C GLN A 141 -22.93 -7.74 6.72
N LEU A 142 -21.67 -7.42 7.04
CA LEU A 142 -21.00 -7.93 8.24
C LEU A 142 -21.38 -7.19 9.52
N TYR A 143 -21.69 -5.90 9.44
CA TYR A 143 -21.97 -5.06 10.60
C TYR A 143 -23.33 -4.40 10.47
N LYS A 144 -24.14 -4.48 11.54
CA LYS A 144 -25.37 -3.70 11.65
C LYS A 144 -24.99 -2.25 12.00
N GLY A 145 -25.54 -1.30 11.25
CA GLY A 145 -25.42 0.14 11.52
C GLY A 145 -26.32 0.61 12.65
#